data_AF-A0A6V7D085-F1
#
_entry.id   AF-A0A6V7D085-F1
#
_cell.length_a   1.000
_cell.length_b   1.000
_cell.length_c   1.000
_cell.angle_alpha   90.00
_cell.angle_beta   90.00
_cell.angle_gamma   90.00
#
_symmetry.space_group_name_H-M   'P 1'
#
loop_
_entity.id
_entity.type
_entity.pdbx_description
1 polymer ?
#
loop_
_entity_poly.entity_id
_entity_poly.type
_entity_poly.pdbx_seq_one_letter_code
_entity_poly.pdbx_strand_id
1 'polypeptide(L)'
;MTLQTIWCPYTDRDLSLDQTSSEHIVPLSLGGSNAFQLPVFHQFNSESAAKIDAKMSNEFAVMFRRSAFNALGHSKAPPTPMLRHGRLGDGRPVQIRFVKNEGIKVFDPRQRRVLKEKELEGLSLEGKFSIERNTRMKFMCKAALSAGYFVYGDYFRANFDHSALRTVMNFDKKGIDPDCKIRLYDEFSVIDNEDREQTAISERFCKGTAGSCIHFLPGEESVGIVFGILGQWIGTLNVPARTDDFDWIGEHDLGHAVLLEGKKLRRLSYRQLAGEHLARLGKDTA
;
A
#
# COMPACT_ATOMS: atom_id res chain seq x y z
N MET A 1 -13.91 -1.60 38.21
CA MET A 1 -13.65 -0.89 36.94
C MET A 1 -13.06 -1.92 35.99
N THR A 2 -13.79 -2.29 34.93
CA THR A 2 -13.22 -3.11 33.85
C THR A 2 -12.16 -2.27 33.15
N LEU A 3 -10.92 -2.77 33.09
CA LEU A 3 -9.86 -2.14 32.31
C LEU A 3 -10.32 -2.11 30.85
N GLN A 4 -10.42 -0.93 30.27
CA GLN A 4 -10.76 -0.79 28.86
C GLN A 4 -9.59 -1.33 28.03
N THR A 5 -9.83 -2.42 27.30
CA THR A 5 -8.84 -3.04 26.42
C THR A 5 -9.18 -2.83 24.95
N ILE A 6 -8.16 -2.87 24.10
CA ILE A 6 -8.25 -2.72 22.65
C ILE A 6 -7.62 -3.95 22.00
N TRP A 7 -8.37 -4.64 21.15
CA TRP A 7 -7.81 -5.74 20.37
C TRP A 7 -6.84 -5.23 19.30
N CYS A 8 -5.64 -5.81 19.28
CA CYS A 8 -4.61 -5.49 18.30
C CYS A 8 -4.60 -6.55 17.19
N PRO A 9 -4.95 -6.20 15.94
CA PRO A 9 -5.03 -7.17 14.85
C PRO A 9 -3.67 -7.76 14.47
N TYR A 10 -2.57 -7.07 14.75
CA TYR A 10 -1.21 -7.55 14.45
C TYR A 10 -0.75 -8.67 15.36
N THR A 11 -1.20 -8.67 16.62
CA THR A 11 -0.67 -9.58 17.66
C THR A 11 -1.72 -10.50 18.25
N ASP A 12 -2.98 -10.35 17.87
CA ASP A 12 -4.13 -11.09 18.41
C ASP A 12 -4.33 -10.97 19.92
N ARG A 13 -4.04 -9.79 20.45
CA ARG A 13 -4.07 -9.55 21.90
C ARG A 13 -4.94 -8.36 22.21
N ASP A 14 -5.75 -8.48 23.26
CA ASP A 14 -6.39 -7.35 23.91
C ASP A 14 -5.33 -6.60 24.74
N LEU A 15 -5.15 -5.32 24.46
CA LEU A 15 -4.10 -4.47 25.02
C LEU A 15 -4.69 -3.39 25.92
N SER A 16 -3.98 -3.00 26.97
CA SER A 16 -4.29 -1.78 27.70
C SER A 16 -3.83 -0.54 26.92
N LEU A 17 -4.42 0.63 27.20
CA LEU A 17 -4.15 1.86 26.44
C LEU A 17 -2.67 2.26 26.44
N ASP A 18 -1.95 2.04 27.56
CA ASP A 18 -0.51 2.32 27.72
C ASP A 18 0.38 1.42 26.84
N GLN A 19 -0.15 0.30 26.35
CA GLN A 19 0.56 -0.59 25.43
C GLN A 19 0.34 -0.22 23.96
N THR A 20 -0.51 0.78 23.68
CA THR A 20 -0.90 1.11 22.31
C THR A 20 -0.18 2.35 21.76
N SER A 21 -0.05 2.39 20.43
CA SER A 21 0.31 3.59 19.68
C SER A 21 -0.61 3.72 18.47
N SER A 22 -0.81 4.94 17.99
CA SER A 22 -1.59 5.15 16.76
C SER A 22 -0.80 4.69 15.54
N GLU A 23 -1.41 3.81 14.75
CA GLU A 23 -0.90 3.31 13.50
C GLU A 23 -1.60 3.99 12.32
N HIS A 24 -0.82 4.43 11.33
CA HIS A 24 -1.36 4.83 10.03
C HIS A 24 -1.48 3.59 9.15
N ILE A 25 -2.70 3.09 8.99
CA ILE A 25 -3.02 1.87 8.21
C ILE A 25 -2.41 1.94 6.80
N VAL A 26 -2.55 3.11 6.17
CA VAL A 26 -1.73 3.51 5.02
C VAL A 26 -0.86 4.68 5.47
N PRO A 27 0.48 4.58 5.39
CA PRO A 27 1.39 5.65 5.76
C PRO A 27 1.13 6.95 4.98
N LEU A 28 1.35 8.11 5.61
CA LEU A 28 1.21 9.42 4.95
C LEU A 28 2.07 9.53 3.69
N SER A 29 3.28 8.96 3.71
CA SER A 29 4.18 8.88 2.55
C SER A 29 3.60 8.11 1.37
N LEU A 30 2.60 7.26 1.61
CA LEU A 30 1.89 6.47 0.62
C LEU A 30 0.47 7.01 0.35
N GLY A 31 0.19 8.27 0.69
CA GLY A 31 -1.13 8.88 0.46
C GLY A 31 -2.13 8.65 1.60
N GLY A 32 -1.65 8.21 2.77
CA GLY A 32 -2.44 8.02 3.98
C GLY A 32 -3.15 9.26 4.52
N SER A 33 -3.99 9.05 5.53
CA SER A 33 -4.68 10.09 6.28
C SER A 33 -4.57 9.88 7.79
N ASN A 34 -4.55 10.96 8.57
CA ASN A 34 -4.66 10.89 10.03
C ASN A 34 -6.04 10.40 10.50
N ALA A 35 -7.06 10.45 9.63
CA ALA A 35 -8.38 9.90 9.92
C ALA A 35 -8.44 8.37 9.71
N PHE A 36 -7.42 7.78 9.09
CA PHE A 36 -7.34 6.35 8.82
C PHE A 36 -6.26 5.70 9.67
N GLN A 37 -6.54 5.67 10.97
CA GLN A 37 -5.64 5.20 12.01
C GLN A 37 -6.33 4.24 12.97
N LEU A 38 -5.53 3.43 13.65
CA LEU A 38 -5.98 2.42 14.60
C LEU A 38 -4.97 2.33 15.75
N PRO A 39 -5.40 2.23 17.02
CA PRO A 39 -4.52 1.84 18.12
C PRO A 39 -4.04 0.39 17.99
N VAL A 40 -2.72 0.19 18.00
CA VAL A 40 -2.07 -1.14 17.91
C VAL A 40 -0.91 -1.25 18.90
N PHE A 41 -0.37 -2.46 19.10
CA PHE A 41 0.77 -2.69 19.99
C PHE A 41 1.99 -1.84 19.58
N HIS A 42 2.45 -0.94 20.45
CA HIS A 42 3.45 0.07 20.11
C HIS A 42 4.79 -0.52 19.67
N GLN A 43 5.25 -1.59 20.31
CA GLN A 43 6.52 -2.22 19.96
C GLN A 43 6.47 -2.83 18.55
N PHE A 44 5.40 -3.57 18.24
CA PHE A 44 5.20 -4.13 16.90
C PHE A 44 5.03 -3.03 15.85
N ASN A 45 4.30 -1.97 16.18
CA ASN A 45 4.09 -0.83 15.28
C ASN A 45 5.43 -0.20 14.87
N SER A 46 6.28 0.10 15.85
CA SER A 46 7.61 0.68 15.58
C SER A 46 8.48 -0.24 14.72
N GLU A 47 8.46 -1.55 14.98
CA GLU A 47 9.24 -2.52 14.19
C GLU A 47 8.72 -2.66 12.75
N SER A 48 7.41 -2.78 12.58
CA SER A 48 6.77 -2.94 11.28
C SER A 48 6.88 -1.67 10.44
N ALA A 49 6.79 -0.48 11.04
CA ALA A 49 7.04 0.79 10.36
C ALA A 49 8.45 0.83 9.72
N ALA A 50 9.47 0.36 10.44
CA ALA A 50 10.83 0.31 9.92
C ALA A 50 11.03 -0.80 8.86
N LYS A 51 10.46 -1.99 9.08
CA LYS A 51 10.71 -3.18 8.26
C LYS A 51 9.81 -3.28 7.02
N ILE A 52 8.61 -2.71 7.05
CA ILE A 52 7.59 -2.86 6.02
C ILE A 52 7.28 -1.49 5.39
N ASP A 53 6.76 -0.53 6.15
CA ASP A 53 6.26 0.73 5.58
C ASP A 53 7.36 1.60 4.99
N ALA A 54 8.48 1.73 5.71
CA ALA A 54 9.63 2.49 5.25
C ALA A 54 10.24 1.86 4.00
N LYS A 55 10.30 0.53 3.92
CA LYS A 55 10.76 -0.17 2.72
C LYS A 55 9.82 0.08 1.54
N MET A 56 8.51 -0.10 1.72
CA MET A 56 7.50 0.14 0.69
C MET A 56 7.53 1.59 0.21
N SER A 57 7.60 2.55 1.13
CA SER A 57 7.66 3.99 0.81
C SER A 57 8.91 4.41 0.06
N ASN A 58 10.02 3.70 0.24
CA ASN A 58 11.32 4.00 -0.38
C ASN A 58 11.59 3.14 -1.62
N GLU A 59 10.67 2.27 -2.00
CA GLU A 59 10.81 1.50 -3.22
C GLU A 59 10.85 2.40 -4.46
N PHE A 60 11.73 2.08 -5.40
CA PHE A 60 12.05 2.96 -6.52
C PHE A 60 10.81 3.34 -7.36
N ALA A 61 9.98 2.36 -7.74
CA ALA A 61 8.74 2.62 -8.49
C ALA A 61 7.70 3.40 -7.67
N VAL A 62 7.62 3.15 -6.37
CA VAL A 62 6.72 3.88 -5.45
C VAL A 62 7.18 5.33 -5.31
N MET A 63 8.48 5.60 -5.25
CA MET A 63 9.03 6.95 -5.14
C MET A 63 8.61 7.86 -6.29
N PHE A 64 8.49 7.34 -7.51
CA PHE A 64 7.98 8.14 -8.64
C PHE A 64 6.53 8.56 -8.41
N ARG A 65 5.68 7.63 -7.97
CA ARG A 65 4.29 7.92 -7.62
C ARG A 65 4.19 8.93 -6.49
N ARG A 66 5.01 8.76 -5.44
CA ARG A 66 5.11 9.72 -4.34
C ARG A 66 5.46 11.12 -4.83
N SER A 67 6.40 11.23 -5.78
CA SER A 67 6.77 12.51 -6.40
C SER A 67 5.64 13.11 -7.22
N ALA A 68 4.98 12.30 -8.06
CA ALA A 68 3.85 12.73 -8.87
C ALA A 68 2.69 13.29 -8.02
N PHE A 69 2.33 12.59 -6.94
CA PHE A 69 1.25 12.97 -6.02
C PHE A 69 1.66 13.93 -4.90
N ASN A 70 2.94 14.32 -4.83
CA ASN A 70 3.49 15.09 -3.70
C ASN A 70 3.16 14.45 -2.34
N ALA A 71 3.27 13.11 -2.25
CA ALA A 71 2.95 12.34 -1.07
C ALA A 71 4.07 12.45 -0.01
N LEU A 72 3.93 13.46 0.85
CA LEU A 72 4.86 13.76 1.91
C LEU A 72 4.63 12.85 3.13
N GLY A 73 5.71 12.31 3.68
CA GLY A 73 5.68 11.66 4.99
C GLY A 73 5.83 12.66 6.13
N HIS A 74 6.05 12.17 7.35
CA HIS A 74 6.27 13.02 8.53
C HIS A 74 7.47 13.97 8.40
N SER A 75 8.50 13.60 7.64
CA SER A 75 9.66 14.46 7.39
C SER A 75 9.33 15.71 6.57
N LYS A 76 8.16 15.75 5.90
CA LYS A 76 7.75 16.79 4.95
C LYS A 76 8.71 17.00 3.77
N ALA A 77 9.73 16.16 3.63
CA ALA A 77 10.70 16.24 2.57
C ALA A 77 10.09 15.78 1.24
N PRO A 78 10.30 16.51 0.12
CA PRO A 78 9.84 16.09 -1.19
C PRO A 78 10.41 14.73 -1.58
N PRO A 79 9.57 13.76 -1.98
CA PRO A 79 10.04 12.46 -2.44
C PRO A 79 10.80 12.61 -3.76
N THR A 80 12.08 12.24 -3.74
CA THR A 80 12.97 12.27 -4.90
C THR A 80 13.48 10.85 -5.17
N PRO A 81 12.97 10.16 -6.20
CA PRO A 81 13.53 8.88 -6.65
C PRO A 81 15.02 9.03 -6.92
N MET A 82 15.81 8.08 -6.42
CA MET A 82 17.26 8.15 -6.53
C MET A 82 17.88 6.76 -6.70
N LEU A 83 18.73 6.63 -7.71
CA LEU A 83 19.65 5.51 -7.85
C LEU A 83 20.94 5.88 -7.12
N ARG A 84 21.17 5.24 -5.96
CA ARG A 84 22.31 5.54 -5.08
C ARG A 84 23.65 5.02 -5.62
N HIS A 85 23.59 4.03 -6.51
CA HIS A 85 24.76 3.33 -7.04
C HIS A 85 24.78 3.42 -8.57
N GLY A 86 24.79 4.64 -9.11
CA GLY A 86 24.95 4.90 -10.54
C GLY A 86 26.40 5.01 -10.96
N ARG A 87 26.65 4.93 -12.27
CA ARG A 87 27.95 5.11 -12.90
C ARG A 87 27.81 5.93 -14.18
N LEU A 88 28.80 6.76 -14.46
CA LEU A 88 28.99 7.36 -15.78
C LEU A 88 29.69 6.37 -16.72
N GLY A 89 29.59 6.58 -18.03
CA GLY A 89 30.25 5.74 -19.05
C GLY A 89 31.78 5.67 -18.92
N ASP A 90 32.40 6.65 -18.25
CA ASP A 90 33.82 6.66 -17.90
C ASP A 90 34.16 5.96 -16.57
N GLY A 91 33.17 5.33 -15.92
CA GLY A 91 33.32 4.57 -14.69
C GLY A 91 33.20 5.38 -13.40
N ARG A 92 33.06 6.72 -13.45
CA ARG A 92 32.90 7.54 -12.24
C ARG A 92 31.61 7.18 -11.48
N PRO A 93 31.65 6.93 -10.16
CA PRO A 93 30.46 6.65 -9.38
C PRO A 93 29.64 7.91 -9.17
N VAL A 94 28.33 7.84 -9.39
CA VAL A 94 27.38 8.96 -9.27
C VAL A 94 26.08 8.53 -8.59
N GLN A 95 25.33 9.50 -8.08
CA GLN A 95 23.93 9.30 -7.70
C GLN A 95 23.04 9.96 -8.75
N ILE A 96 22.06 9.21 -9.26
CA ILE A 96 21.11 9.70 -10.27
C ILE A 96 19.81 10.04 -9.55
N ARG A 97 19.41 11.31 -9.55
CA ARG A 97 18.18 11.80 -8.92
C ARG A 97 17.18 12.19 -9.99
N PHE A 98 15.94 11.76 -9.82
CA PHE A 98 14.83 12.13 -10.70
C PHE A 98 14.02 13.20 -9.99
N VAL A 99 14.21 14.45 -10.39
CA VAL A 99 13.61 15.61 -9.71
C VAL A 99 12.39 16.06 -10.51
N LYS A 100 11.24 16.13 -9.85
CA LYS A 100 9.99 16.58 -10.47
C LYS A 100 10.18 17.96 -11.07
N ASN A 101 9.73 18.15 -12.32
CA ASN A 101 9.85 19.38 -13.11
C ASN A 101 11.28 19.86 -13.44
N GLU A 102 12.33 19.27 -12.86
CA GLU A 102 13.73 19.61 -13.18
C GLU A 102 14.48 18.52 -13.98
N GLY A 103 13.87 17.34 -14.13
CA GLY A 103 14.44 16.22 -14.87
C GLY A 103 15.50 15.45 -14.07
N ILE A 104 16.49 14.91 -14.77
CA ILE A 104 17.55 14.09 -14.17
C ILE A 104 18.67 14.99 -13.65
N LYS A 105 19.06 14.81 -12.39
CA LYS A 105 20.24 15.43 -11.78
C LYS A 105 21.26 14.36 -11.41
N VAL A 106 22.51 14.56 -11.84
CA VAL A 106 23.62 13.64 -11.53
C VAL A 106 24.47 14.26 -10.44
N PHE A 107 24.53 13.63 -9.27
CA PHE A 107 25.30 14.09 -8.13
C PHE A 107 26.59 13.27 -8.00
N ASP A 108 27.72 13.96 -7.98
CA ASP A 108 29.04 13.38 -7.71
C ASP A 108 29.24 13.31 -6.18
N PRO A 109 29.30 12.11 -5.57
CA PRO A 109 29.47 11.97 -4.13
C PRO A 109 30.90 12.31 -3.64
N ARG A 110 31.91 12.26 -4.53
CA ARG A 110 33.29 12.61 -4.20
C ARG A 110 33.45 14.13 -4.11
N GLN A 111 32.88 14.85 -5.07
CA GLN A 111 32.93 16.31 -5.11
C GLN A 111 31.75 16.98 -4.36
N ARG A 112 30.78 16.19 -3.90
CA ARG A 112 29.57 16.61 -3.18
C ARG A 112 28.76 17.69 -3.92
N ARG A 113 28.66 17.59 -5.25
CA ARG A 113 27.94 18.57 -6.09
C ARG A 113 27.16 17.89 -7.21
N VAL A 114 26.19 18.63 -7.76
CA VAL A 114 25.52 18.24 -9.01
C VAL A 114 26.44 18.59 -10.18
N LEU A 115 26.61 17.65 -11.10
CA LEU A 115 27.37 17.82 -12.34
C LEU A 115 26.58 18.68 -13.33
N LYS A 116 27.28 19.56 -14.06
CA LYS A 116 26.68 20.38 -15.11
C LYS A 116 26.50 19.57 -16.39
N GLU A 117 25.58 20.00 -17.25
CA GLU A 117 25.27 19.32 -18.52
C GLU A 117 26.50 19.11 -19.42
N LYS A 118 27.36 20.13 -19.54
CA LYS A 118 28.64 20.03 -20.28
C LYS A 118 29.59 18.93 -19.76
N GLU A 119 29.49 18.56 -18.49
CA GLU A 119 30.31 17.50 -17.90
C GLU A 119 29.75 16.09 -18.14
N LEU A 120 28.52 16.01 -18.64
CA LEU A 120 27.77 14.79 -18.93
C LEU A 120 27.67 14.54 -20.44
N GLU A 121 28.02 15.52 -21.26
CA GLU A 121 27.89 15.46 -22.72
C GLU A 121 28.67 14.27 -23.30
N GLY A 122 27.99 13.45 -24.10
CA GLY A 122 28.56 12.24 -24.71
C GLY A 122 28.76 11.04 -23.76
N LEU A 123 28.45 11.18 -22.47
CA LEU A 123 28.57 10.09 -21.50
C LEU A 123 27.24 9.34 -21.32
N SER A 124 27.32 8.02 -21.20
CA SER A 124 26.19 7.21 -20.75
C SER A 124 26.00 7.26 -19.23
N LEU A 125 24.78 7.02 -18.78
CA LEU A 125 24.43 6.87 -17.36
C LEU A 125 23.90 5.45 -17.14
N GLU A 126 24.56 4.69 -16.27
CA GLU A 126 24.11 3.38 -15.83
C GLU A 126 23.61 3.47 -14.39
N GLY A 127 22.48 2.83 -14.09
CA GLY A 127 22.00 2.66 -12.73
C GLY A 127 21.19 1.38 -12.60
N LYS A 128 21.22 0.79 -11.40
CA LYS A 128 20.49 -0.44 -11.08
C LYS A 128 19.60 -0.21 -9.86
N PHE A 129 18.43 -0.81 -9.90
CA PHE A 129 17.52 -0.92 -8.77
C PHE A 129 16.95 -2.32 -8.70
N SER A 130 16.45 -2.69 -7.53
CA SER A 130 15.77 -3.96 -7.29
C SER A 130 14.36 -3.69 -6.79
N ILE A 131 13.45 -4.57 -7.16
CA ILE A 131 12.06 -4.60 -6.70
C ILE A 131 11.94 -5.77 -5.72
N GLU A 132 11.60 -5.48 -4.45
CA GLU A 132 11.45 -6.50 -3.40
C GLU A 132 9.97 -6.88 -3.27
N ARG A 133 9.52 -7.90 -4.02
CA ARG A 133 8.11 -8.36 -4.02
C ARG A 133 7.57 -8.66 -2.61
N ASN A 134 8.39 -9.31 -1.78
CA ASN A 134 8.01 -9.66 -0.40
C ASN A 134 7.63 -8.43 0.44
N THR A 135 8.22 -7.26 0.19
CA THR A 135 7.87 -6.03 0.93
C THR A 135 6.42 -5.61 0.66
N ARG A 136 5.96 -5.68 -0.60
CA ARG A 136 4.57 -5.37 -0.97
C ARG A 136 3.60 -6.33 -0.32
N MET A 137 3.87 -7.63 -0.41
CA MET A 137 3.01 -8.65 0.18
C MET A 137 2.82 -8.41 1.68
N LYS A 138 3.93 -8.17 2.40
CA LYS A 138 3.89 -7.85 3.83
C LYS A 138 3.10 -6.58 4.13
N PHE A 139 3.29 -5.54 3.32
CA PHE A 139 2.54 -4.30 3.44
C PHE A 139 1.03 -4.52 3.26
N MET A 140 0.62 -5.26 2.22
CA MET A 140 -0.78 -5.57 1.97
C MET A 140 -1.39 -6.38 3.11
N CYS A 141 -0.70 -7.39 3.64
CA CYS A 141 -1.21 -8.17 4.77
C CYS A 141 -1.32 -7.35 6.06
N LYS A 142 -0.32 -6.49 6.33
CA LYS A 142 -0.38 -5.53 7.45
C LYS A 142 -1.56 -4.58 7.31
N ALA A 143 -1.71 -3.96 6.15
CA ALA A 143 -2.79 -3.03 5.88
C ALA A 143 -4.16 -3.73 5.90
N ALA A 144 -4.29 -4.98 5.42
CA ALA A 144 -5.52 -5.77 5.54
C ALA A 144 -5.92 -6.00 7.00
N LEU A 145 -4.97 -6.38 7.86
CA LEU A 145 -5.23 -6.63 9.29
C LEU A 145 -5.81 -5.40 9.99
N SER A 146 -5.24 -4.23 9.76
CA SER A 146 -5.70 -3.01 10.42
C SER A 146 -6.88 -2.33 9.72
N ALA A 147 -6.92 -2.33 8.38
CA ALA A 147 -8.05 -1.81 7.61
C ALA A 147 -9.32 -2.65 7.82
N GLY A 148 -9.20 -3.99 7.85
CA GLY A 148 -10.33 -4.89 8.05
C GLY A 148 -11.00 -4.64 9.40
N TYR A 149 -10.21 -4.54 10.46
CA TYR A 149 -10.73 -4.19 11.79
C TYR A 149 -11.28 -2.76 11.86
N PHE A 150 -10.63 -1.79 11.20
CA PHE A 150 -11.15 -0.42 11.13
C PHE A 150 -12.52 -0.34 10.45
N VAL A 151 -12.73 -1.15 9.40
CA VAL A 151 -13.96 -1.13 8.61
C VAL A 151 -15.08 -1.93 9.27
N TYR A 152 -14.77 -3.14 9.76
CA TYR A 152 -15.76 -4.14 10.19
C TYR A 152 -15.74 -4.45 11.69
N GLY A 153 -14.81 -3.90 12.47
CA GLY A 153 -14.72 -4.08 13.92
C GLY A 153 -14.69 -5.55 14.34
N ASP A 154 -15.52 -5.91 15.33
CA ASP A 154 -15.57 -7.26 15.88
C ASP A 154 -15.99 -8.33 14.87
N TYR A 155 -16.72 -7.96 13.80
CA TYR A 155 -17.01 -8.91 12.74
C TYR A 155 -15.73 -9.39 12.06
N PHE A 156 -14.79 -8.48 11.79
CA PHE A 156 -13.48 -8.85 11.24
C PHE A 156 -12.80 -9.85 12.17
N ARG A 157 -12.67 -9.50 13.45
CA ARG A 157 -12.03 -10.32 14.50
C ARG A 157 -12.61 -11.74 14.56
N ALA A 158 -13.93 -11.89 14.41
CA ALA A 158 -14.60 -13.17 14.56
C ALA A 158 -14.62 -14.05 13.29
N ASN A 159 -14.49 -13.47 12.10
CA ASN A 159 -14.85 -14.17 10.85
C ASN A 159 -13.72 -14.30 9.82
N PHE A 160 -12.61 -13.58 9.96
CA PHE A 160 -11.52 -13.59 8.99
C PHE A 160 -10.34 -14.47 9.45
N ASP A 161 -9.61 -15.07 8.51
CA ASP A 161 -8.36 -15.77 8.80
C ASP A 161 -7.19 -14.79 9.00
N HIS A 162 -7.12 -14.23 10.20
CA HIS A 162 -6.01 -13.36 10.61
C HIS A 162 -4.68 -14.11 10.71
N SER A 163 -4.71 -15.42 10.96
CA SER A 163 -3.50 -16.21 11.16
C SER A 163 -2.69 -16.25 9.87
N ALA A 164 -3.36 -16.50 8.74
CA ALA A 164 -2.72 -16.49 7.44
C ALA A 164 -2.13 -15.10 7.09
N LEU A 165 -2.88 -14.03 7.38
CA LEU A 165 -2.40 -12.66 7.16
C LEU A 165 -1.15 -12.36 8.00
N ARG A 166 -1.14 -12.76 9.27
CA ARG A 166 0.02 -12.59 10.16
C ARG A 166 1.21 -13.44 9.73
N THR A 167 0.98 -14.66 9.22
CA THR A 167 2.04 -15.52 8.67
C THR A 167 2.73 -14.84 7.49
N VAL A 168 1.99 -14.32 6.52
CA VAL A 168 2.58 -13.62 5.36
C VAL A 168 3.22 -12.29 5.76
N MET A 169 2.59 -11.53 6.67
CA MET A 169 3.15 -10.27 7.19
C MET A 169 4.52 -10.48 7.86
N ASN A 170 4.67 -11.57 8.62
CA ASN A 170 5.89 -11.87 9.37
C ASN A 170 6.87 -12.79 8.63
N PHE A 171 6.52 -13.24 7.42
CA PHE A 171 7.30 -14.14 6.58
C PHE A 171 8.78 -13.73 6.47
N ASP A 172 9.71 -14.66 6.69
CA ASP A 172 11.15 -14.47 6.42
C ASP A 172 11.60 -15.37 5.26
N LYS A 173 12.91 -15.52 5.00
CA LYS A 173 13.38 -16.30 3.83
C LYS A 173 13.09 -17.82 3.91
N LYS A 174 12.48 -18.35 4.98
CA LYS A 174 12.33 -19.81 5.22
C LYS A 174 11.16 -20.49 4.49
N GLY A 175 10.39 -19.76 3.68
CA GLY A 175 9.21 -20.28 2.97
C GLY A 175 7.89 -19.90 3.66
N ILE A 176 6.84 -19.67 2.86
CA ILE A 176 5.48 -19.49 3.38
C ILE A 176 4.96 -20.89 3.69
N ASP A 177 4.25 -21.04 4.79
CA ASP A 177 3.56 -22.28 5.14
C ASP A 177 2.76 -22.80 3.92
N PRO A 178 2.99 -24.04 3.44
CA PRO A 178 2.21 -24.62 2.36
C PRO A 178 0.70 -24.62 2.60
N ASP A 179 0.28 -24.61 3.86
CA ASP A 179 -1.13 -24.56 4.25
C ASP A 179 -1.71 -23.13 4.28
N CYS A 180 -0.91 -22.11 3.97
CA CYS A 180 -1.37 -20.72 3.88
C CYS A 180 -2.34 -20.55 2.70
N LYS A 181 -3.63 -20.40 2.99
CA LYS A 181 -4.70 -20.31 1.99
C LYS A 181 -4.89 -18.93 1.36
N ILE A 182 -4.07 -17.94 1.72
CA ILE A 182 -4.17 -16.61 1.10
C ILE A 182 -3.67 -16.68 -0.34
N ARG A 183 -4.55 -16.31 -1.27
CA ARG A 183 -4.15 -16.04 -2.66
C ARG A 183 -3.76 -14.57 -2.80
N LEU A 184 -2.75 -14.31 -3.62
CA LEU A 184 -2.20 -12.96 -3.77
C LEU A 184 -1.80 -12.72 -5.22
N TYR A 185 -2.30 -11.60 -5.75
CA TYR A 185 -1.72 -10.98 -6.94
C TYR A 185 -1.04 -9.67 -6.55
N ASP A 186 0.12 -9.40 -7.13
CA ASP A 186 0.76 -8.09 -7.10
C ASP A 186 0.89 -7.53 -8.53
N GLU A 187 1.37 -6.30 -8.65
CA GLU A 187 1.58 -5.60 -9.93
C GLU A 187 2.53 -6.32 -10.91
N PHE A 188 3.17 -7.43 -10.50
CA PHE A 188 4.06 -8.25 -11.32
C PHE A 188 3.60 -9.71 -11.44
N SER A 189 2.46 -10.07 -10.86
CA SER A 189 1.92 -11.41 -10.98
C SER A 189 1.37 -11.63 -12.39
N VAL A 190 1.53 -12.85 -12.90
CA VAL A 190 0.71 -13.32 -14.01
C VAL A 190 -0.68 -13.61 -13.44
N ILE A 191 -1.69 -12.94 -13.97
CA ILE A 191 -3.08 -13.05 -13.51
C ILE A 191 -3.75 -14.21 -14.25
N ASP A 192 -4.37 -15.10 -13.50
CA ASP A 192 -5.13 -16.21 -14.07
C ASP A 192 -6.33 -15.69 -14.87
N ASN A 193 -6.74 -16.44 -15.90
CA ASN A 193 -7.79 -15.97 -16.81
C ASN A 193 -9.12 -15.70 -16.10
N GLU A 194 -9.45 -16.48 -15.06
CA GLU A 194 -10.67 -16.32 -14.27
C GLU A 194 -10.72 -14.99 -13.49
N ASP A 195 -9.57 -14.47 -13.08
CA ASP A 195 -9.46 -13.25 -12.25
C ASP A 195 -9.15 -11.99 -13.08
N ARG A 196 -8.94 -12.13 -14.40
CA ARG A 196 -8.44 -11.05 -15.25
C ARG A 196 -9.39 -9.86 -15.31
N GLU A 197 -10.69 -10.10 -15.48
CA GLU A 197 -11.68 -9.02 -15.59
C GLU A 197 -11.83 -8.27 -14.26
N GLN A 198 -11.92 -8.99 -13.15
CA GLN A 198 -12.03 -8.39 -11.82
C GLN A 198 -10.76 -7.60 -11.46
N THR A 199 -9.59 -8.11 -11.82
CA THR A 199 -8.32 -7.39 -11.65
C THR A 199 -8.30 -6.12 -12.49
N ALA A 200 -8.73 -6.16 -13.76
CA ALA A 200 -8.78 -4.99 -14.63
C ALA A 200 -9.74 -3.89 -14.10
N ILE A 201 -10.90 -4.28 -13.53
CA ILE A 201 -11.82 -3.35 -12.85
C ILE A 201 -11.12 -2.72 -11.64
N SER A 202 -10.45 -3.54 -10.83
CA SER A 202 -9.73 -3.11 -9.64
C SER A 202 -8.62 -2.11 -9.98
N GLU A 203 -7.81 -2.39 -11.00
CA GLU A 203 -6.79 -1.48 -11.53
C GLU A 203 -7.39 -0.14 -11.96
N ARG A 204 -8.51 -0.19 -12.69
CA ARG A 204 -9.20 1.02 -13.15
C ARG A 204 -9.73 1.86 -11.99
N PHE A 205 -10.31 1.23 -10.97
CA PHE A 205 -10.83 1.93 -9.80
C PHE A 205 -9.69 2.56 -8.98
N CYS A 206 -8.59 1.83 -8.77
CA CYS A 206 -7.39 2.38 -8.15
C CYS A 206 -6.85 3.58 -8.93
N LYS A 207 -6.78 3.50 -10.27
CA LYS A 207 -6.32 4.59 -11.13
C LYS A 207 -7.23 5.81 -11.12
N GLY A 208 -8.54 5.59 -11.08
CA GLY A 208 -9.51 6.68 -10.99
C GLY A 208 -9.61 7.31 -9.60
N THR A 209 -8.97 6.73 -8.59
CA THR A 209 -8.80 7.33 -7.26
C THR A 209 -7.60 8.26 -7.29
N ALA A 210 -7.79 9.55 -7.00
CA ALA A 210 -6.73 10.55 -6.99
C ALA A 210 -5.92 10.50 -5.68
N GLY A 211 -5.49 9.30 -5.28
CA GLY A 211 -4.90 9.01 -3.98
C GLY A 211 -4.67 7.53 -3.77
N SER A 212 -4.81 7.07 -2.52
CA SER A 212 -4.70 5.64 -2.17
C SER A 212 -6.04 5.08 -1.77
N CYS A 213 -6.25 3.78 -1.92
CA CYS A 213 -7.50 3.13 -1.58
C CYS A 213 -7.32 1.69 -1.12
N ILE A 214 -8.29 1.22 -0.35
CA ILE A 214 -8.46 -0.18 0.00
C ILE A 214 -9.91 -0.54 -0.28
N HIS A 215 -10.16 -1.56 -1.09
CA HIS A 215 -11.51 -2.06 -1.35
C HIS A 215 -11.64 -3.47 -0.79
N PHE A 216 -12.77 -3.75 -0.17
CA PHE A 216 -13.14 -5.06 0.34
C PHE A 216 -14.30 -5.57 -0.51
N LEU A 217 -14.11 -6.72 -1.13
CA LEU A 217 -15.01 -7.35 -2.08
C LEU A 217 -15.44 -8.70 -1.52
N PRO A 218 -16.70 -8.86 -1.07
CA PRO A 218 -17.18 -10.13 -0.58
C PRO A 218 -17.17 -11.20 -1.67
N GLY A 219 -16.74 -12.41 -1.29
CA GLY A 219 -16.99 -13.66 -1.98
C GLY A 219 -17.72 -14.65 -1.05
N GLU A 220 -18.00 -15.85 -1.54
CA GLU A 220 -18.76 -16.87 -0.80
C GLU A 220 -18.01 -17.38 0.44
N GLU A 221 -16.70 -17.64 0.33
CA GLU A 221 -15.87 -18.17 1.45
C GLU A 221 -14.62 -17.31 1.71
N SER A 222 -14.58 -16.12 1.12
CA SER A 222 -13.43 -15.24 1.19
C SER A 222 -13.81 -13.79 0.95
N VAL A 223 -12.88 -12.89 1.25
CA VAL A 223 -12.98 -11.48 0.90
C VAL A 223 -11.75 -11.07 0.12
N GLY A 224 -11.98 -10.56 -1.09
CA GLY A 224 -10.98 -9.90 -1.90
C GLY A 224 -10.65 -8.52 -1.32
N ILE A 225 -9.39 -8.26 -1.01
CA ILE A 225 -8.91 -6.97 -0.51
C ILE A 225 -7.98 -6.36 -1.54
N VAL A 226 -8.45 -5.33 -2.23
CA VAL A 226 -7.74 -4.62 -3.30
C VAL A 226 -6.98 -3.43 -2.71
N PHE A 227 -5.72 -3.26 -3.11
CA PHE A 227 -4.87 -2.17 -2.66
C PHE A 227 -4.46 -1.25 -3.81
N GLY A 228 -4.84 0.01 -3.72
CA GLY A 228 -4.35 1.09 -4.58
C GLY A 228 -3.45 2.03 -3.78
N ILE A 229 -2.21 2.26 -4.25
CA ILE A 229 -1.29 3.23 -3.67
C ILE A 229 -0.97 4.29 -4.70
N LEU A 230 -1.44 5.52 -4.43
CA LEU A 230 -1.19 6.71 -5.24
C LEU A 230 -1.59 6.50 -6.72
N GLY A 231 -2.85 6.15 -6.94
CA GLY A 231 -3.43 5.96 -8.27
C GLY A 231 -2.99 4.69 -8.99
N GLN A 232 -2.35 3.75 -8.29
CA GLN A 232 -1.81 2.53 -8.89
C GLN A 232 -2.21 1.33 -8.04
N TRP A 233 -2.84 0.35 -8.67
CA TRP A 233 -3.06 -0.96 -8.07
C TRP A 233 -1.72 -1.62 -7.78
N ILE A 234 -1.51 -2.05 -6.54
CA ILE A 234 -0.29 -2.75 -6.11
C ILE A 234 -0.52 -4.23 -5.86
N GLY A 235 -1.78 -4.64 -5.75
CA GLY A 235 -2.14 -6.03 -5.53
C GLY A 235 -3.55 -6.22 -4.97
N THR A 236 -3.96 -7.49 -4.98
CA THR A 236 -5.20 -7.98 -4.39
C THR A 236 -4.87 -9.19 -3.53
N LEU A 237 -5.38 -9.23 -2.31
CA LEU A 237 -5.38 -10.41 -1.45
C LEU A 237 -6.74 -11.08 -1.54
N ASN A 238 -6.80 -12.40 -1.61
CA ASN A 238 -8.02 -13.14 -1.32
C ASN A 238 -7.85 -13.81 0.04
N VAL A 239 -8.60 -13.34 1.03
CA VAL A 239 -8.47 -13.77 2.43
C VAL A 239 -9.66 -14.66 2.78
N PRO A 240 -9.44 -15.90 3.25
CA PRO A 240 -10.53 -16.74 3.73
C PRO A 240 -11.32 -16.04 4.85
N ALA A 241 -12.64 -16.08 4.73
CA ALA A 241 -13.53 -15.46 5.69
C ALA A 241 -14.91 -16.12 5.64
N ARG A 242 -15.59 -16.20 6.78
CA ARG A 242 -17.02 -16.52 6.81
C ARG A 242 -17.80 -15.26 6.47
N THR A 243 -18.61 -15.30 5.41
CA THR A 243 -19.35 -14.12 4.91
C THR A 243 -20.87 -14.27 5.01
N ASP A 244 -21.37 -15.45 5.40
CA ASP A 244 -22.82 -15.80 5.47
C ASP A 244 -23.65 -14.80 6.27
N ASP A 245 -23.14 -14.39 7.43
CA ASP A 245 -23.84 -13.51 8.38
C ASP A 245 -23.50 -12.04 8.20
N PHE A 246 -22.77 -11.67 7.14
CA PHE A 246 -22.36 -10.28 6.96
C PHE A 246 -23.46 -9.45 6.29
N ASP A 247 -23.71 -8.26 6.84
CA ASP A 247 -24.73 -7.35 6.33
C ASP A 247 -24.24 -6.60 5.09
N TRP A 248 -24.35 -7.22 3.92
CA TRP A 248 -23.93 -6.67 2.61
C TRP A 248 -24.90 -5.63 2.03
N ILE A 249 -25.47 -4.78 2.87
CA ILE A 249 -26.35 -3.67 2.48
C ILE A 249 -25.82 -2.34 3.02
N GLY A 250 -26.48 -1.23 2.66
CA GLY A 250 -26.14 0.09 3.18
C GLY A 250 -24.68 0.48 2.90
N GLU A 251 -23.91 0.74 3.96
CA GLU A 251 -22.49 1.12 3.86
C GLU A 251 -21.57 0.00 3.37
N HIS A 252 -22.06 -1.24 3.32
CA HIS A 252 -21.31 -2.41 2.86
C HIS A 252 -21.93 -3.09 1.64
N ASP A 253 -22.83 -2.41 0.93
CA ASP A 253 -23.44 -2.93 -0.30
C ASP A 253 -22.38 -3.25 -1.38
N LEU A 254 -22.34 -4.53 -1.77
CA LEU A 254 -21.29 -5.17 -2.59
C LEU A 254 -19.87 -5.08 -2.00
N GLY A 255 -19.76 -4.80 -0.71
CA GLY A 255 -18.50 -4.57 -0.02
C GLY A 255 -18.26 -3.11 0.36
N HIS A 256 -17.01 -2.78 0.69
CA HIS A 256 -16.65 -1.49 1.26
C HIS A 256 -15.42 -0.89 0.60
N ALA A 257 -15.42 0.42 0.38
CA ALA A 257 -14.31 1.15 -0.20
C ALA A 257 -13.83 2.24 0.75
N VAL A 258 -12.54 2.20 1.06
CA VAL A 258 -11.81 3.23 1.78
C VAL A 258 -10.99 4.01 0.76
N LEU A 259 -11.27 5.30 0.60
CA LEU A 259 -10.54 6.20 -0.30
C LEU A 259 -9.78 7.25 0.52
N LEU A 260 -8.52 7.46 0.17
CA LEU A 260 -7.59 8.36 0.83
C LEU A 260 -7.12 9.40 -0.19
N GLU A 261 -7.90 10.46 -0.35
CA GLU A 261 -7.72 11.50 -1.37
C GLU A 261 -7.45 12.84 -0.71
N GLY A 262 -6.38 13.52 -1.11
CA GLY A 262 -6.03 14.84 -0.55
C GLY A 262 -5.89 14.84 0.98
N LYS A 263 -5.40 13.74 1.57
CA LYS A 263 -5.29 13.48 3.02
C LYS A 263 -6.63 13.36 3.76
N LYS A 264 -7.76 13.26 3.05
CA LYS A 264 -9.07 13.00 3.63
C LYS A 264 -9.41 11.52 3.49
N LEU A 265 -10.13 11.00 4.48
CA LEU A 265 -10.73 9.67 4.44
C LEU A 265 -12.16 9.82 3.90
N ARG A 266 -12.50 9.03 2.89
CA ARG A 266 -13.88 8.78 2.45
C ARG A 266 -14.15 7.29 2.57
N ARG A 267 -15.34 6.94 3.05
CA ARG A 267 -15.83 5.57 3.12
C ARG A 267 -17.11 5.49 2.30
N LEU A 268 -17.20 4.48 1.46
CA LEU A 268 -18.33 4.25 0.56
C LEU A 268 -18.64 2.75 0.55
N SER A 269 -19.88 2.39 0.24
CA SER A 269 -20.12 1.02 -0.23
C SER A 269 -19.44 0.83 -1.58
N TYR A 270 -19.09 -0.42 -1.91
CA TYR A 270 -18.46 -0.69 -3.19
C TYR A 270 -19.41 -0.38 -4.37
N ARG A 271 -20.73 -0.57 -4.18
CA ARG A 271 -21.74 -0.13 -5.16
C ARG A 271 -21.69 1.37 -5.42
N GLN A 272 -21.59 2.20 -4.39
CA GLN A 272 -21.48 3.66 -4.54
C GLN A 272 -20.22 4.04 -5.32
N LEU A 273 -19.08 3.42 -5.00
CA LEU A 273 -17.84 3.61 -5.73
C LEU A 273 -18.01 3.27 -7.23
N ALA A 274 -18.58 2.10 -7.53
CA ALA A 274 -18.84 1.68 -8.91
C ALA A 274 -19.73 2.68 -9.65
N GLY A 275 -20.80 3.17 -9.00
CA GLY A 275 -21.66 4.22 -9.53
C GLY A 275 -20.91 5.51 -9.85
N GLU A 276 -20.03 5.98 -8.94
CA GLU A 276 -19.19 7.16 -9.19
C GLU A 276 -18.26 6.97 -10.41
N HIS A 277 -17.66 5.78 -10.56
CA HIS A 277 -16.81 5.49 -11.71
C HIS A 277 -17.61 5.44 -13.01
N LEU A 278 -18.75 4.76 -13.04
CA LEU A 278 -19.62 4.68 -14.23
C LEU A 278 -20.11 6.07 -14.67
N ALA A 279 -20.47 6.93 -13.72
CA ALA A 279 -20.89 8.30 -14.01
C ALA A 279 -19.77 9.16 -14.62
N ARG A 280 -18.50 8.90 -14.28
CA ARG A 280 -17.35 9.57 -14.92
C ARG A 280 -17.14 9.05 -16.34
N LEU A 281 -17.26 7.75 -16.56
CA LEU A 281 -17.12 7.16 -17.90
C LEU A 281 -18.16 7.69 -18.89
N GLY A 282 -19.42 7.81 -18.45
CA GLY A 282 -20.47 8.38 -19.29
C GLY A 282 -20.24 9.85 -19.68
N LYS A 283 -19.41 10.60 -18.93
CA LYS A 283 -19.03 11.98 -19.24
C LYS A 283 -17.81 12.09 -20.16
N ASP A 284 -16.91 11.11 -20.13
CA ASP A 284 -15.72 11.09 -21.00
C ASP A 284 -16.05 10.57 -22.42
N THR A 285 -17.21 9.94 -22.60
CA THR A 285 -17.70 9.42 -23.90
C THR A 285 -18.77 10.29 -24.56
N ALA A 286 -19.15 11.41 -23.94
CA ALA A 286 -20.14 12.37 -24.44
C ALA A 286 -19.46 13.67 -24.89
#